data_AF-A0A935A0A5-F1
#
_entry.id   AF-A0A935A0A5-F1
#
_cell.length_a   1.000
_cell.length_b   1.000
_cell.length_c   1.000
_cell.angle_alpha   90.00
_cell.angle_beta   90.00
_cell.angle_gamma   90.00
#
_symmetry.space_group_name_H-M   'P 1'
#
loop_
_entity.id
_entity.type
_entity.pdbx_description
1 polymer ?
#
loop_
_entity_poly.entity_id
_entity_poly.type
_entity_poly.pdbx_seq_one_letter_code
_entity_poly.pdbx_strand_id
1 'polypeptide(L)'
;MRPLLGACLSACLVLCGACTALPPPEPATHLDQRSGVTLTVVDKPLVFARERRDIAANVRDYITLVAVERDVAGKFTLALIAYRWSTIDERVNDESLAGNRKLVILADGRDVRPQPLAEVPIELQSDPRLLPPAVPKFTTIAYAIDAATLAYIAASEQLSAFYEDAAQPLSFALWSDQRDALARFARDRP
;
A
#
# COMPACT_ATOMS: atom_id res chain seq x y z
N MET A 1 12.69 41.98 67.32
CA MET A 1 11.89 42.92 66.49
C MET A 1 12.80 43.58 65.45
N ARG A 2 12.72 43.10 64.20
CA ARG A 2 13.02 43.80 62.93
C ARG A 2 12.55 42.88 61.78
N PRO A 3 12.17 43.44 60.63
CA PRO A 3 11.00 42.95 59.90
C PRO A 3 11.26 42.61 58.41
N LEU A 4 10.21 42.07 57.79
CA LEU A 4 9.79 42.20 56.39
C LEU A 4 10.55 41.48 55.24
N LEU A 5 9.69 41.00 54.32
CA LEU A 5 9.76 41.02 52.85
C LEU A 5 10.10 39.73 52.08
N GLY A 6 9.14 39.38 51.19
CA GLY A 6 9.33 38.57 49.99
C GLY A 6 8.72 37.17 50.11
N ALA A 7 7.89 36.66 49.21
CA ALA A 7 7.46 37.14 47.90
C ALA A 7 6.23 36.33 47.44
N CYS A 8 5.39 36.95 46.63
CA CYS A 8 4.39 36.28 45.80
C CYS A 8 5.01 35.14 44.98
N LEU A 9 4.38 33.97 44.94
CA LEU A 9 4.54 33.06 43.80
C LEU A 9 3.16 32.52 43.41
N SER A 10 2.61 33.13 42.37
CA SER A 10 1.40 32.71 41.67
C SER A 10 1.56 31.27 41.17
N ALA A 11 0.67 30.39 41.61
CA ALA A 11 0.53 29.05 41.06
C ALA A 11 -0.18 29.12 39.69
N CYS A 12 0.60 29.19 38.62
CA CYS A 12 0.11 28.92 37.27
C CYS A 12 -0.29 27.43 37.17
N LEU A 13 -1.59 27.16 37.27
CA LEU A 13 -2.17 25.87 36.92
C LEU A 13 -1.95 25.60 35.42
N VAL A 14 -1.12 24.59 35.15
CA VAL A 14 -0.84 24.03 33.84
C VAL A 14 -2.11 23.35 33.32
N LEU A 15 -2.81 24.01 32.41
CA LEU A 15 -3.81 23.41 31.54
C LEU A 15 -3.08 22.56 30.49
N CYS A 16 -2.81 21.29 30.80
CA CYS A 16 -2.43 20.31 29.79
C CYS A 16 -3.62 20.11 28.84
N GLY A 17 -3.55 20.72 27.66
CA GLY A 17 -4.44 20.45 26.56
C GLY A 17 -4.35 18.98 26.18
N ALA A 18 -5.43 18.23 26.43
CA ALA A 18 -5.61 16.91 25.85
C ALA A 18 -5.80 17.08 24.34
N CYS A 19 -4.71 17.00 23.58
CA CYS A 19 -4.76 16.76 22.15
C CYS A 19 -5.27 15.34 21.95
N THR A 20 -6.59 15.14 21.91
CA THR A 20 -7.17 13.90 21.42
C THR A 20 -6.85 13.80 19.93
N ALA A 21 -5.76 13.12 19.59
CA ALA A 21 -5.48 12.77 18.21
C ALA A 21 -6.65 11.92 17.68
N LEU A 22 -7.19 12.29 16.52
CA LEU A 22 -8.24 11.51 15.85
C LEU A 22 -7.71 10.10 15.59
N PRO A 23 -8.54 9.05 15.76
CA PRO A 23 -8.14 7.70 15.43
C PRO A 23 -7.74 7.61 13.95
N PRO A 24 -6.77 6.74 13.60
CA PRO A 24 -6.39 6.55 12.21
C PRO A 24 -7.61 6.07 11.40
N PRO A 25 -7.67 6.40 10.09
CA PRO A 25 -8.76 5.95 9.24
C PRO A 25 -8.76 4.42 9.15
N GLU A 26 -9.95 3.84 9.29
CA GLU A 26 -10.19 2.40 9.14
C GLU A 26 -10.29 2.00 7.65
N PRO A 27 -9.98 0.74 7.29
CA PRO A 27 -10.25 0.20 5.96
C PRO A 27 -11.69 0.43 5.51
N ALA A 28 -11.87 0.88 4.27
CA ALA A 28 -13.20 1.20 3.75
C ALA A 28 -13.88 -0.04 3.15
N THR A 29 -15.10 -0.33 3.60
CA THR A 29 -15.93 -1.43 3.06
C THR A 29 -17.02 -0.91 2.15
N HIS A 30 -17.21 -1.54 0.99
CA HIS A 30 -18.25 -1.17 0.05
C HIS A 30 -18.72 -2.37 -0.80
N LEU A 31 -19.96 -2.31 -1.26
CA LEU A 31 -20.50 -3.28 -2.22
C LEU A 31 -20.10 -2.88 -3.64
N ASP A 32 -19.48 -3.80 -4.39
CA ASP A 32 -19.38 -3.69 -5.84
C ASP A 32 -20.71 -4.09 -6.47
N GLN A 33 -21.39 -3.12 -7.08
CA GLN A 33 -22.74 -3.32 -7.64
C GLN A 33 -22.74 -4.21 -8.89
N ARG A 34 -21.59 -4.39 -9.55
CA ARG A 34 -21.48 -5.17 -10.78
C ARG A 34 -21.43 -6.67 -10.50
N SER A 35 -20.71 -7.06 -9.46
CA SER A 35 -20.50 -8.46 -9.06
C SER A 35 -21.36 -8.90 -7.87
N GLY A 36 -21.84 -7.96 -7.06
CA GLY A 36 -22.48 -8.25 -5.77
C GLY A 36 -21.48 -8.65 -4.67
N VAL A 37 -20.18 -8.49 -4.89
CA VAL A 37 -19.12 -8.79 -3.92
C VAL A 37 -18.91 -7.59 -3.00
N THR A 38 -18.81 -7.83 -1.70
CA THR A 38 -18.41 -6.79 -0.75
C THR A 38 -16.90 -6.75 -0.67
N LEU A 39 -16.33 -5.55 -0.82
CA LEU A 39 -14.90 -5.31 -0.80
C LEU A 39 -14.53 -4.48 0.42
N THR A 40 -13.52 -4.92 1.16
CA THR A 40 -12.82 -4.07 2.13
C THR A 40 -11.43 -3.77 1.60
N VAL A 41 -11.07 -2.50 1.53
CA VAL A 41 -9.82 -2.03 0.91
C VAL A 41 -8.94 -1.36 1.97
N VAL A 42 -7.63 -1.63 1.93
CA VAL A 42 -6.64 -0.90 2.75
C VAL A 42 -6.78 0.62 2.55
N ASP A 43 -6.62 1.41 3.61
CA ASP A 43 -6.83 2.87 3.55
C ASP A 43 -5.76 3.59 2.74
N LYS A 44 -4.51 3.10 2.76
CA LYS A 44 -3.40 3.67 2.02
C LYS A 44 -2.52 2.58 1.39
N PRO A 45 -2.08 2.75 0.13
CA PRO A 45 -1.28 1.74 -0.55
C PRO A 45 0.20 1.83 -0.18
N LEU A 46 0.91 0.71 -0.30
CA LEU A 46 2.37 0.75 -0.40
C LEU A 46 2.75 1.17 -1.83
N VAL A 47 3.72 2.07 -1.97
CA VAL A 47 4.23 2.48 -3.28
C VAL A 47 5.72 2.19 -3.34
N PHE A 48 6.13 1.44 -4.36
CA PHE A 48 7.53 1.18 -4.69
C PHE A 48 7.90 1.95 -5.95
N ALA A 49 9.15 2.41 -6.04
CA ALA A 49 9.66 3.15 -7.18
C ALA A 49 11.03 2.62 -7.62
N ARG A 50 11.29 2.69 -8.92
CA ARG A 50 12.58 2.42 -9.55
C ARG A 50 12.96 3.59 -10.43
N GLU A 51 14.13 4.17 -10.21
CA GLU A 51 14.63 5.26 -11.07
C GLU A 51 15.09 4.71 -12.42
N ARG A 52 14.77 5.44 -13.50
CA ARG A 52 15.15 5.10 -14.88
C ARG A 52 16.12 6.10 -15.47
N ARG A 53 17.29 6.20 -14.82
CA ARG A 53 18.37 7.12 -15.20
C ARG A 53 18.97 6.80 -16.58
N ASP A 54 18.75 5.59 -17.07
CA ASP A 54 19.06 5.13 -18.42
C ASP A 54 18.23 5.83 -19.51
N ILE A 55 17.04 6.34 -19.16
CA ILE A 55 16.15 7.03 -20.10
C ILE A 55 16.24 8.55 -19.93
N ALA A 56 16.00 9.07 -18.73
CA ALA A 56 16.02 10.51 -18.46
C ALA A 56 16.24 10.81 -16.97
N ALA A 57 16.55 12.08 -16.66
CA ALA A 57 16.55 12.55 -15.29
C ALA A 57 15.11 12.59 -14.74
N ASN A 58 14.94 12.19 -13.48
CA ASN A 58 13.67 12.26 -12.71
C ASN A 58 12.50 11.39 -13.21
N VAL A 59 12.72 10.46 -14.13
CA VAL A 59 11.69 9.48 -14.52
C VAL A 59 11.78 8.21 -13.68
N ARG A 60 10.61 7.63 -13.38
CA ARG A 60 10.49 6.47 -12.50
C ARG A 60 9.41 5.52 -13.00
N ASP A 61 9.67 4.24 -12.76
CA ASP A 61 8.66 3.18 -12.80
C ASP A 61 8.17 2.93 -11.37
N TYR A 62 6.91 2.51 -11.23
CA TYR A 62 6.27 2.31 -9.95
C TYR A 62 5.46 1.02 -9.87
N ILE A 63 5.35 0.52 -8.65
CA ILE A 63 4.41 -0.52 -8.25
C ILE A 63 3.61 0.03 -7.06
N THR A 64 2.30 0.18 -7.22
CA THR A 64 1.38 0.48 -6.12
C THR A 64 0.71 -0.81 -5.68
N LEU A 65 0.85 -1.19 -4.41
CA LEU A 65 0.24 -2.38 -3.82
C LEU A 65 -0.94 -2.01 -2.93
N VAL A 66 -2.08 -2.65 -3.18
CA VAL A 66 -3.35 -2.44 -2.45
C VAL A 66 -3.86 -3.80 -1.98
N ALA A 67 -4.03 -3.96 -0.67
CA ALA A 67 -4.66 -5.15 -0.11
C ALA A 67 -6.18 -5.00 -0.11
N VAL A 68 -6.88 -6.07 -0.50
CA VAL A 68 -8.34 -6.12 -0.61
C VAL A 68 -8.85 -7.42 -0.05
N GLU A 69 -9.89 -7.36 0.76
CA GLU A 69 -10.71 -8.51 1.14
C GLU A 69 -11.95 -8.54 0.27
N ARG A 70 -12.28 -9.74 -0.19
CA ARG A 70 -13.50 -10.04 -0.96
C ARG A 70 -14.37 -10.93 -0.11
N ASP A 71 -15.57 -10.46 0.19
CA ASP A 71 -16.66 -11.24 0.76
C ASP A 71 -17.62 -11.64 -0.37
N VAL A 72 -17.53 -12.91 -0.75
CA VAL A 72 -18.42 -13.54 -1.73
C VAL A 72 -19.38 -14.45 -0.98
N ALA A 73 -20.57 -13.93 -0.66
CA ALA A 73 -21.62 -14.68 0.04
C ALA A 73 -21.16 -15.32 1.37
N GLY A 74 -20.43 -14.57 2.19
CA GLY A 74 -19.88 -14.99 3.48
C GLY A 74 -18.52 -15.70 3.37
N LYS A 75 -17.99 -15.90 2.16
CA LYS A 75 -16.65 -16.44 1.95
C LYS A 75 -15.65 -15.31 1.76
N PHE A 76 -14.81 -15.11 2.77
CA PHE A 76 -13.75 -14.12 2.76
C PHE A 76 -12.50 -14.66 2.05
N THR A 77 -11.95 -13.88 1.13
CA THR A 77 -10.66 -14.15 0.47
C THR A 77 -9.87 -12.87 0.34
N LEU A 78 -8.55 -12.94 0.48
CA LEU A 78 -7.69 -11.77 0.32
C LEU A 78 -7.03 -11.77 -1.06
N ALA A 79 -6.89 -10.57 -1.61
CA ALA A 79 -6.15 -10.30 -2.81
C ALA A 79 -5.19 -9.13 -2.57
N LEU A 80 -4.03 -9.21 -3.21
CA LEU A 80 -3.12 -8.08 -3.35
C LEU A 80 -3.22 -7.58 -4.79
N ILE A 81 -3.61 -6.33 -4.98
CA ILE A 81 -3.60 -5.69 -6.30
C ILE A 81 -2.26 -4.98 -6.46
N ALA A 82 -1.58 -5.20 -7.58
CA ALA A 82 -0.46 -4.39 -8.03
C ALA A 82 -0.87 -3.55 -9.23
N TYR A 83 -0.81 -2.23 -9.07
CA TYR A 83 -0.83 -1.31 -10.20
C TYR A 83 0.60 -1.02 -10.64
N ARG A 84 0.90 -1.31 -11.89
CA ARG A 84 2.20 -1.05 -12.51
C ARG A 84 2.07 0.16 -13.42
N TRP A 85 2.88 1.18 -13.21
CA TRP A 85 2.79 2.43 -13.94
C TRP A 85 4.14 3.13 -14.03
N SER A 86 4.24 4.12 -14.92
CA SER A 86 5.48 4.85 -15.17
C SER A 86 5.19 6.32 -15.44
N THR A 87 6.14 7.19 -15.14
CA THR A 87 6.12 8.60 -15.60
C THR A 87 6.75 8.76 -16.99
N ILE A 88 7.27 7.68 -17.57
CA ILE A 88 7.92 7.66 -18.88
C ILE A 88 6.85 7.61 -19.98
N ASP A 89 7.05 8.37 -21.06
CA ASP A 89 6.21 8.25 -22.27
C ASP A 89 6.35 6.83 -22.85
N GLU A 90 5.22 6.17 -23.08
CA GLU A 90 5.16 4.80 -23.62
C GLU A 90 5.89 4.63 -24.95
N ARG A 91 6.00 5.69 -25.78
CA ARG A 91 6.76 5.66 -27.03
C ARG A 91 8.25 5.41 -26.83
N VAL A 92 8.75 5.69 -25.62
CA VAL A 92 10.16 5.57 -25.22
C VAL A 92 10.36 4.40 -24.25
N ASN A 93 9.28 3.89 -23.66
CA ASN A 93 9.35 2.78 -22.72
C ASN A 93 9.20 1.43 -23.43
N ASP A 94 10.33 0.79 -23.71
CA ASP A 94 10.38 -0.52 -24.36
C ASP A 94 9.99 -1.68 -23.41
N GLU A 95 9.91 -1.43 -22.09
CA GLU A 95 9.38 -2.40 -21.13
C GLU A 95 7.85 -2.39 -21.12
N SER A 96 7.24 -3.43 -21.69
CA SER A 96 5.80 -3.66 -21.57
C SER A 96 5.38 -3.74 -20.09
N LEU A 97 4.53 -2.81 -19.67
CA LEU A 97 3.88 -2.84 -18.36
C LEU A 97 2.98 -4.08 -18.18
N ALA A 98 2.53 -4.70 -19.27
CA ALA A 98 1.56 -5.79 -19.27
C ALA A 98 2.17 -7.20 -19.20
N GLY A 99 3.44 -7.38 -19.54
CA GLY A 99 4.04 -8.71 -19.71
C GLY A 99 4.41 -9.42 -18.40
N ASN A 100 4.92 -8.67 -17.43
CA ASN A 100 5.53 -9.23 -16.22
C ASN A 100 4.48 -9.37 -15.10
N ARG A 101 4.29 -10.58 -14.60
CA ARG A 101 3.26 -10.93 -13.62
C ARG A 101 3.79 -11.71 -12.44
N LYS A 102 5.06 -12.12 -12.41
CA LYS A 102 5.66 -12.83 -11.28
C LYS A 102 6.27 -11.87 -10.28
N LEU A 103 5.42 -11.20 -9.51
CA LEU A 103 5.84 -10.30 -8.44
C LEU A 103 6.58 -11.07 -7.34
N VAL A 104 7.72 -10.52 -6.92
CA VAL A 104 8.44 -10.91 -5.72
C VAL A 104 8.54 -9.68 -4.83
N ILE A 105 8.11 -9.81 -3.58
CA ILE A 105 8.31 -8.80 -2.54
C ILE A 105 9.41 -9.34 -1.63
N LEU A 106 10.55 -8.68 -1.60
CA LEU A 106 11.64 -9.01 -0.70
C LEU A 106 11.42 -8.27 0.62
N ALA A 107 11.11 -9.03 1.66
CA ALA A 107 10.79 -8.57 3.00
C ALA A 107 11.83 -9.11 3.97
N ASP A 108 12.68 -8.24 4.53
CA ASP A 108 13.78 -8.62 5.44
C ASP A 108 14.66 -9.76 4.92
N GLY A 109 14.94 -9.74 3.60
CA GLY A 109 15.74 -10.79 2.94
C GLY A 109 14.99 -12.08 2.61
N ARG A 110 13.70 -12.18 2.94
CA ARG A 110 12.82 -13.28 2.55
C ARG A 110 11.97 -12.90 1.34
N ASP A 111 11.93 -13.80 0.38
CA ASP A 111 11.04 -13.66 -0.77
C ASP A 111 9.60 -14.03 -0.41
N VAL A 112 8.68 -13.10 -0.68
CA VAL A 112 7.24 -13.34 -0.73
C VAL A 112 6.82 -13.36 -2.19
N ARG A 113 6.32 -14.51 -2.66
CA ARG A 113 5.92 -14.76 -4.05
C ARG A 113 4.41 -14.97 -4.12
N PRO A 114 3.60 -13.90 -4.08
CA PRO A 114 2.15 -14.05 -4.16
C PRO A 114 1.77 -14.59 -5.55
N GLN A 115 0.80 -15.49 -5.60
CA GLN A 115 0.43 -16.18 -6.85
C GLN A 115 -0.48 -15.28 -7.68
N PRO A 116 -0.10 -14.90 -8.92
CA PRO A 116 -1.00 -14.11 -9.78
C PRO A 116 -2.27 -14.91 -10.08
N LEU A 117 -3.41 -14.25 -9.98
CA LEU A 117 -4.68 -14.77 -10.47
C LEU A 117 -4.63 -14.87 -11.99
N ALA A 118 -5.29 -15.87 -12.57
CA ALA A 118 -5.32 -16.06 -14.02
C ALA A 118 -5.86 -14.81 -14.74
N GLU A 119 -6.95 -14.27 -14.22
CA GLU A 119 -7.60 -13.02 -14.64
C GLU A 119 -7.87 -12.15 -13.42
N VAL A 120 -7.93 -10.84 -13.61
CA VAL A 120 -8.36 -9.91 -12.55
C VAL A 120 -9.89 -10.02 -12.44
N PRO A 121 -10.45 -10.38 -11.26
CA PRO A 121 -11.90 -10.41 -11.07
C PRO A 121 -12.57 -9.07 -11.39
N ILE A 122 -13.80 -9.11 -11.90
CA ILE A 122 -14.54 -7.94 -12.41
C ILE A 122 -14.67 -6.81 -11.38
N GLU A 123 -14.80 -7.17 -10.10
CA GLU A 123 -14.92 -6.27 -8.95
C GLU A 123 -13.58 -5.66 -8.52
N LEU A 124 -12.46 -6.26 -8.94
CA LEU A 124 -11.12 -5.69 -8.76
C LEU A 124 -10.67 -4.86 -9.98
N GLN A 125 -11.57 -4.63 -10.95
CA GLN A 125 -11.31 -3.84 -12.14
C GLN A 125 -12.01 -2.48 -12.09
N SER A 126 -11.26 -1.42 -12.37
CA SER A 126 -11.80 -0.09 -12.73
C SER A 126 -12.72 0.53 -11.68
N ASP A 127 -12.40 0.38 -10.39
CA ASP A 127 -13.06 1.08 -9.28
C ASP A 127 -12.08 2.08 -8.64
N PRO A 128 -12.40 3.38 -8.57
CA PRO A 128 -11.53 4.38 -7.94
C PRO A 128 -11.31 4.14 -6.44
N ARG A 129 -12.17 3.38 -5.77
CA ARG A 129 -12.04 3.00 -4.35
C ARG A 129 -10.96 1.95 -4.13
N LEU A 130 -10.47 1.30 -5.19
CA LEU A 130 -9.32 0.38 -5.15
C LEU A 130 -7.97 1.12 -5.19
N LEU A 131 -7.98 2.44 -5.04
CA LEU A 131 -6.78 3.29 -4.96
C LEU A 131 -5.84 3.16 -6.17
N PRO A 132 -6.34 3.18 -7.42
CA PRO A 132 -5.46 3.21 -8.58
C PRO A 132 -4.61 4.50 -8.59
N PRO A 133 -3.41 4.46 -9.19
CA PRO A 133 -2.59 5.66 -9.33
C PRO A 133 -3.30 6.70 -10.19
N ALA A 134 -3.13 7.98 -9.86
CA ALA A 134 -3.72 9.11 -10.59
C ALA A 134 -2.98 9.43 -11.90
N VAL A 135 -2.85 8.43 -12.78
CA VAL A 135 -2.17 8.50 -14.08
C VAL A 135 -3.06 7.89 -15.17
N PRO A 136 -2.93 8.35 -16.43
CA PRO A 136 -3.81 7.91 -17.50
C PRO A 136 -3.64 6.44 -17.89
N LYS A 137 -2.47 5.85 -17.64
CA LYS A 137 -2.15 4.47 -18.01
C LYS A 137 -1.45 3.73 -16.87
N PHE A 138 -1.98 2.57 -16.56
CA PHE A 138 -1.40 1.60 -15.64
C PHE A 138 -1.88 0.19 -16.02
N THR A 139 -1.14 -0.83 -15.59
CA THR A 139 -1.55 -2.23 -15.68
C THR A 139 -1.98 -2.69 -14.29
N THR A 140 -3.10 -3.43 -14.21
CA THR A 140 -3.60 -4.03 -12.98
C THR A 140 -3.32 -5.52 -12.99
N ILE A 141 -2.71 -6.03 -11.92
CA ILE A 141 -2.53 -7.45 -11.67
C ILE A 141 -3.05 -7.75 -10.27
N ALA A 142 -3.80 -8.84 -10.12
CA ALA A 142 -4.27 -9.30 -8.81
C ALA A 142 -3.57 -10.60 -8.44
N TYR A 143 -3.22 -10.74 -7.16
CA TYR A 143 -2.56 -11.91 -6.60
C TYR A 143 -3.36 -12.47 -5.45
N ALA A 144 -3.40 -13.79 -5.32
CA ALA A 144 -3.85 -14.44 -4.10
C ALA A 144 -2.83 -14.21 -2.99
N ILE A 145 -3.31 -13.89 -1.79
CA ILE A 145 -2.49 -13.68 -0.60
C ILE A 145 -3.28 -14.09 0.65
N ASP A 146 -2.61 -14.28 1.78
CA ASP A 146 -3.22 -14.58 3.07
C ASP A 146 -2.89 -13.50 4.12
N ALA A 147 -3.65 -13.49 5.22
CA ALA A 147 -3.53 -12.48 6.27
C ALA A 147 -2.15 -12.53 6.95
N ALA A 148 -1.60 -13.72 7.17
CA ALA A 148 -0.28 -13.90 7.78
C ALA A 148 0.84 -13.29 6.92
N THR A 149 0.75 -13.44 5.61
CA THR A 149 1.70 -12.86 4.65
C THR A 149 1.56 -11.34 4.60
N LEU A 150 0.35 -10.79 4.60
CA LEU A 150 0.13 -9.34 4.68
C LEU A 150 0.69 -8.76 5.99
N ALA A 151 0.45 -9.43 7.12
CA ALA A 151 0.97 -9.04 8.42
C ALA A 151 2.51 -9.10 8.45
N TYR A 152 3.11 -10.12 7.83
CA TYR A 152 4.56 -10.23 7.70
C TYR A 152 5.15 -9.07 6.89
N ILE A 153 4.58 -8.76 5.71
CA ILE A 153 5.00 -7.61 4.89
C ILE A 153 4.87 -6.31 5.69
N ALA A 154 3.77 -6.13 6.41
CA ALA A 154 3.52 -4.94 7.21
C ALA A 154 4.52 -4.78 8.37
N ALA A 155 4.94 -5.88 8.99
CA ALA A 155 5.89 -5.87 10.11
C ALA A 155 7.36 -5.82 9.68
N SER A 156 7.66 -5.99 8.38
CA SER A 156 9.03 -6.06 7.88
C SER A 156 9.75 -4.72 8.04
N GLU A 157 11.06 -4.69 8.26
CA GLU A 157 11.87 -3.47 8.37
C GLU A 157 12.33 -2.97 7.00
N GLN A 158 12.70 -3.89 6.11
CA GLN A 158 13.19 -3.63 4.77
C GLN A 158 12.23 -4.24 3.74
N LEU A 159 11.77 -3.41 2.81
CA LEU A 159 10.92 -3.83 1.70
C LEU A 159 11.50 -3.38 0.35
N SER A 160 11.52 -4.31 -0.59
CA SER A 160 11.66 -4.00 -2.02
C SER A 160 10.80 -4.97 -2.82
N ALA A 161 10.58 -4.66 -4.10
CA ALA A 161 9.81 -5.53 -4.98
C ALA A 161 10.48 -5.62 -6.36
N PHE A 162 10.30 -6.73 -7.06
CA PHE A 162 10.71 -6.88 -8.45
C PHE A 162 9.81 -7.88 -9.17
N TYR A 163 9.92 -7.96 -10.49
CA TYR A 163 9.26 -8.98 -11.28
C TYR A 163 10.29 -10.00 -11.76
N GLU A 164 10.12 -11.26 -11.36
CA GLU A 164 11.05 -12.35 -11.69
C GLU A 164 11.02 -12.72 -13.18
N ASP A 165 9.88 -12.51 -13.84
CA ASP A 165 9.68 -12.75 -15.27
C ASP A 165 10.03 -11.55 -16.17
N ALA A 166 10.54 -10.47 -15.59
CA ALA A 166 11.09 -9.36 -16.37
C ALA A 166 12.39 -9.78 -17.07
N ALA A 167 12.62 -9.24 -18.28
CA ALA A 167 13.88 -9.44 -19.01
C ALA A 167 15.11 -9.03 -18.16
N GLN A 168 14.94 -8.01 -17.30
CA GLN A 168 15.89 -7.63 -16.27
C GLN A 168 15.13 -7.46 -14.93
N PRO A 169 15.28 -8.38 -13.97
CA PRO A 169 14.61 -8.34 -12.67
C PRO A 169 15.13 -7.24 -11.73
N LEU A 170 15.01 -5.97 -12.13
CA LEU A 170 15.50 -4.84 -11.35
C LEU A 170 14.53 -4.50 -10.21
N SER A 171 15.08 -4.19 -9.04
CA SER A 171 14.32 -3.87 -7.84
C SER A 171 13.70 -2.47 -7.86
N PHE A 172 12.51 -2.40 -7.27
CA PHE A 172 11.80 -1.19 -6.88
C PHE A 172 11.97 -1.04 -5.36
N ALA A 173 12.47 0.11 -4.92
CA ALA A 173 12.60 0.43 -3.50
C ALA A 173 11.29 1.00 -2.96
N LEU A 174 11.03 0.82 -1.66
CA LEU A 174 9.86 1.44 -1.01
C LEU A 174 9.97 2.97 -1.10
N TRP A 175 8.93 3.60 -1.65
CA TRP A 175 8.85 5.03 -1.91
C TRP A 175 7.82 5.72 -1.01
N SER A 176 6.62 5.15 -0.90
CA SER A 176 5.62 5.56 0.09
C SER A 176 5.37 4.42 1.04
N ASP A 177 5.81 4.61 2.29
CA ASP A 177 5.63 3.65 3.36
C ASP A 177 4.28 3.86 4.04
N GLN A 178 3.44 2.83 3.93
CA GLN A 178 2.12 2.74 4.55
C GLN A 178 1.96 1.37 5.23
N ARG A 179 3.04 0.82 5.77
CA ARG A 179 3.02 -0.47 6.48
C ARG A 179 2.04 -0.46 7.65
N ASP A 180 1.88 0.66 8.34
CA ASP A 180 0.88 0.80 9.41
C ASP A 180 -0.56 0.63 8.91
N ALA A 181 -0.88 1.13 7.71
CA ALA A 181 -2.17 0.93 7.06
C ALA A 181 -2.39 -0.54 6.72
N LEU A 182 -1.36 -1.18 6.14
CA LEU A 182 -1.38 -2.60 5.85
C LEU A 182 -1.53 -3.46 7.12
N ALA A 183 -0.85 -3.08 8.21
CA ALA A 183 -0.95 -3.75 9.50
C ALA A 183 -2.36 -3.64 10.08
N ARG A 184 -2.96 -2.44 10.07
CA ARG A 184 -4.36 -2.24 10.47
C ARG A 184 -5.29 -3.13 9.65
N PHE A 185 -5.14 -3.08 8.33
CA PHE A 185 -5.94 -3.90 7.43
C PHE A 185 -5.85 -5.38 7.76
N ALA A 186 -4.64 -5.92 7.96
CA ALA A 186 -4.40 -7.35 8.16
C ALA A 186 -4.85 -7.90 9.52
N ARG A 187 -4.93 -7.07 10.57
CA ARG A 187 -5.30 -7.53 11.93
C ARG A 187 -6.70 -8.12 12.02
N ASP A 188 -7.62 -7.61 11.21
CA ASP A 188 -9.04 -7.95 11.29
C ASP A 188 -9.47 -8.95 10.20
N ARG A 189 -8.51 -9.57 9.51
CA ARG A 189 -8.77 -10.51 8.41
C ARG A 189 -8.70 -11.96 8.88
N PRO A 190 -9.57 -12.84 8.34
CA PRO A 190 -9.59 -14.26 8.66
C PRO A 190 -8.37 -15.02 8.11
#